data_AF-M0ZVZ8-F1
#
_entry.id   AF-M0ZVZ8-F1
#
_cell.length_a   1.000
_cell.length_b   1.000
_cell.length_c   1.000
_cell.angle_alpha   90.00
_cell.angle_beta   90.00
_cell.angle_gamma   90.00
#
_symmetry.space_group_name_H-M   'P 1'
#
loop_
_entity.id
_entity.type
_entity.pdbx_description
1 polymer ?
#
loop_
_entity_poly.entity_id
_entity_poly.type
_entity_poly.pdbx_seq_one_letter_code
_entity_poly.pdbx_strand_id
1 'polypeptide(L)'
;MSASSASSRKTLSKIACNRLQKELAEWQVNPPAGFKHKVTDNLQRWVIEVNGAPGTLYADETYNLQVDFPEHYPMEAPQVIFVPPAPLHPHIYSNGHICLDILYDSWSPAMTVSSICISILSMLSSSTVKQRPEDNDRYVKNCRNGRSPKETRWWFHDDKV
;
A
#
# COMPACT_ATOMS: atom_id res chain seq x y z
N MET A 1 32.07 6.42 7.65
CA MET A 1 31.12 7.56 7.73
C MET A 1 29.99 7.27 6.74
N SER A 2 28.90 6.69 7.22
CA SER A 2 27.79 6.25 6.37
C SER A 2 26.89 7.43 6.08
N ALA A 3 26.87 7.89 4.83
CA ALA A 3 25.94 8.89 4.37
C ALA A 3 24.53 8.28 4.34
N SER A 4 23.70 8.65 5.30
CA SER A 4 22.26 8.43 5.24
C SER A 4 21.72 9.18 4.02
N SER A 5 21.24 8.45 3.01
CA SER A 5 20.49 9.03 1.90
C SER A 5 19.15 9.53 2.45
N ALA A 6 19.13 10.75 2.97
CA ALA A 6 17.90 11.45 3.26
C ALA A 6 17.18 11.66 1.93
N SER A 7 16.17 10.83 1.65
CA SER A 7 15.22 11.10 0.58
C SER A 7 14.70 12.52 0.76
N SER A 8 14.95 13.41 -0.20
CA SER A 8 14.46 14.78 -0.18
C SER A 8 12.97 14.73 0.16
N ARG A 9 12.57 15.36 1.28
CA ARG A 9 11.17 15.55 1.63
C ARG A 9 10.53 16.35 0.49
N LYS A 10 9.89 15.67 -0.46
CA LYS A 10 9.14 16.32 -1.53
C LYS A 10 7.95 17.01 -0.89
N THR A 11 7.84 18.32 -1.02
CA THR A 11 6.72 19.08 -0.46
C THR A 11 5.45 18.71 -1.21
N LEU A 12 4.33 18.50 -0.51
CA LEU A 12 3.05 18.24 -1.18
C LEU A 12 2.57 19.50 -1.91
N SER A 13 1.99 19.33 -3.10
CA SER A 13 1.27 20.41 -3.76
C SER A 13 0.08 20.88 -2.93
N LYS A 14 -0.39 22.11 -3.15
CA LYS A 14 -1.59 22.63 -2.46
C LYS A 14 -2.83 21.78 -2.74
N ILE A 15 -2.93 21.23 -3.96
CA ILE A 15 -4.02 20.30 -4.35
C ILE A 15 -3.93 19.02 -3.51
N ALA A 16 -2.73 18.43 -3.40
CA ALA A 16 -2.49 17.23 -2.59
C ALA A 16 -2.83 17.47 -1.11
N CYS A 17 -2.35 18.56 -0.51
CA CYS A 17 -2.68 18.91 0.88
C CYS A 17 -4.18 19.01 1.12
N ASN A 18 -4.89 19.77 0.27
CA ASN A 18 -6.34 19.95 0.41
C ASN A 18 -7.10 18.63 0.23
N ARG A 19 -6.65 17.78 -0.71
CA ARG A 19 -7.24 16.46 -0.93
C ARG A 19 -7.05 15.54 0.28
N LEU A 20 -5.83 15.47 0.80
CA LEU A 20 -5.49 14.61 1.95
C LEU A 20 -6.16 15.04 3.23
N GLN A 21 -6.30 16.35 3.47
CA GLN A 21 -7.06 16.86 4.61
C GLN A 21 -8.54 16.44 4.55
N LYS A 22 -9.16 16.48 3.36
CA LYS A 22 -10.54 16.00 3.18
C LYS A 22 -10.65 14.50 3.41
N GLU A 23 -9.73 13.71 2.85
CA GLU A 23 -9.73 12.26 3.07
C GLU A 23 -9.47 11.90 4.53
N LEU A 24 -8.60 12.62 5.24
CA LEU A 24 -8.34 12.39 6.65
C LEU A 24 -9.56 12.70 7.51
N ALA A 25 -10.24 13.81 7.22
CA ALA A 25 -11.48 14.18 7.90
C ALA A 25 -12.57 13.12 7.66
N GLU A 26 -12.76 12.68 6.42
CA GLU A 26 -13.72 11.62 6.08
C GLU A 26 -13.35 10.31 6.78
N TRP A 27 -12.07 9.94 6.81
CA TRP A 27 -11.60 8.74 7.49
C TRP A 27 -11.89 8.78 9.00
N GLN A 28 -11.70 9.93 9.64
CA GLN A 28 -11.97 10.10 11.07
C GLN A 28 -13.46 9.94 11.40
N VAL A 29 -14.34 10.35 10.49
CA VAL A 29 -15.80 10.21 10.63
C VAL A 29 -16.26 8.80 10.27
N ASN A 30 -15.76 8.25 9.17
CA ASN A 30 -16.19 6.99 8.56
C ASN A 30 -14.98 6.09 8.23
N PRO A 31 -14.29 5.51 9.24
CA PRO A 31 -13.17 4.62 8.98
C PRO A 31 -13.65 3.30 8.33
N PRO A 32 -12.94 2.77 7.32
CA PRO A 32 -13.26 1.46 6.75
C PRO A 32 -13.21 0.35 7.80
N ALA A 33 -14.18 -0.57 7.75
CA ALA A 33 -14.24 -1.68 8.69
C ALA A 33 -12.95 -2.53 8.64
N GLY A 34 -12.41 -2.89 9.81
CA GLY A 34 -11.14 -3.62 9.92
C GLY A 34 -9.89 -2.74 9.85
N PHE A 35 -10.01 -1.45 9.53
CA PHE A 35 -8.89 -0.53 9.44
C PHE A 35 -8.89 0.50 10.58
N LYS A 36 -7.70 0.80 11.10
CA LYS A 36 -7.50 1.90 12.07
C LYS A 36 -6.33 2.76 11.65
N HIS A 37 -6.57 4.04 11.40
CA HIS A 37 -5.48 4.97 11.12
C HIS A 37 -4.68 5.25 12.39
N LYS A 38 -3.36 5.06 12.34
CA LYS A 38 -2.45 5.46 13.41
C LYS A 38 -2.08 6.92 13.16
N VAL A 39 -2.40 7.79 14.12
CA VAL A 39 -2.11 9.22 14.04
C VAL A 39 -0.60 9.41 13.77
N THR A 40 -0.27 10.09 12.68
CA THR A 40 1.09 10.49 12.34
C THR A 40 1.19 12.02 12.34
N ASP A 41 2.36 12.55 12.67
CA ASP A 41 2.61 14.00 12.67
C ASP A 41 2.79 14.56 11.24
N ASN A 42 2.68 13.71 10.21
CA ASN A 42 3.01 14.04 8.82
C ASN A 42 1.92 13.62 7.85
N LEU A 43 1.28 14.58 7.18
CA LEU A 43 0.28 14.33 6.14
C LEU A 43 0.82 13.53 4.94
N GLN A 44 2.13 13.51 4.70
CA GLN A 44 2.77 12.81 3.58
C GLN A 44 2.83 11.30 3.73
N ARG A 45 2.66 10.80 4.96
CA ARG A 45 2.73 9.37 5.26
C ARG A 45 1.67 8.99 6.26
N TRP A 46 0.81 8.06 5.87
CA TRP A 46 -0.12 7.42 6.79
C TRP A 46 0.34 6.01 7.13
N VAL A 47 0.10 5.62 8.38
CA VAL A 47 0.26 4.24 8.84
C VAL A 47 -1.11 3.77 9.28
N ILE A 48 -1.57 2.67 8.70
CA ILE A 48 -2.92 2.14 8.90
C ILE A 48 -2.80 0.71 9.40
N GLU A 49 -3.39 0.43 10.55
CA GLU A 49 -3.57 -0.93 11.04
C GLU A 49 -4.64 -1.63 10.21
N VAL A 50 -4.35 -2.86 9.79
CA VAL A 50 -5.25 -3.72 9.02
C VAL A 50 -5.49 -4.98 9.83
N ASN A 51 -6.74 -5.25 10.18
CA ASN A 51 -7.14 -6.50 10.82
C ASN A 51 -7.75 -7.41 9.75
N GLY A 52 -7.29 -8.67 9.70
CA GLY A 52 -7.86 -9.63 8.77
C GLY A 52 -9.32 -9.92 9.09
N ALA A 53 -10.13 -10.11 8.04
CA ALA A 53 -11.56 -10.30 8.20
C ALA A 53 -11.88 -11.67 8.83
N PRO A 54 -12.92 -11.76 9.68
CA PRO A 54 -13.38 -13.04 10.24
C PRO A 54 -13.70 -14.05 9.14
N GLY A 55 -13.40 -15.33 9.39
CA GLY A 55 -13.67 -16.42 8.44
C GLY A 55 -12.70 -16.50 7.26
N THR A 56 -11.66 -15.68 7.23
CA THR A 56 -10.58 -15.73 6.23
C THR A 56 -9.34 -16.39 6.80
N LEU A 57 -8.37 -16.71 5.94
CA LEU A 57 -7.06 -17.21 6.38
C LEU A 57 -6.32 -16.23 7.30
N TYR A 58 -6.63 -14.93 7.21
CA TYR A 58 -5.98 -13.86 7.97
C TYR A 58 -6.78 -13.44 9.21
N ALA A 59 -7.86 -14.16 9.56
CA ALA A 59 -8.62 -13.88 10.77
C ALA A 59 -7.70 -13.84 12.00
N ASP A 60 -7.97 -12.90 12.90
CA ASP A 60 -7.21 -12.64 14.13
C ASP A 60 -5.74 -12.19 13.91
N GLU A 61 -5.34 -11.89 12.69
CA GLU A 61 -4.04 -11.30 12.37
C GLU A 61 -4.13 -9.80 12.15
N THR A 62 -3.12 -9.07 12.63
CA THR A 62 -3.00 -7.62 12.49
C THR A 62 -1.71 -7.25 11.75
N TYR A 63 -1.85 -6.40 10.74
CA TYR A 63 -0.77 -5.91 9.88
C TYR A 63 -0.73 -4.38 9.88
N ASN A 64 0.38 -3.81 9.44
CA ASN A 64 0.51 -2.35 9.24
C ASN A 64 0.71 -2.05 7.76
N LEU A 65 -0.11 -1.15 7.23
CA LEU A 65 -0.02 -0.62 5.87
C LEU A 65 0.57 0.79 5.93
N GLN A 66 1.64 1.04 5.19
CA GLN A 66 2.20 2.38 5.01
C GLN A 66 1.74 2.93 3.66
N VAL A 67 1.22 4.16 3.68
CA VAL A 67 0.80 4.91 2.50
C VAL A 67 1.68 6.16 2.40
N ASP A 68 2.49 6.24 1.36
CA ASP A 68 3.35 7.39 1.05
C ASP A 68 2.74 8.19 -0.11
N PHE A 69 2.42 9.45 0.13
CA PHE A 69 1.78 10.31 -0.86
C PHE A 69 2.80 11.04 -1.73
N PRO A 70 2.66 11.00 -3.07
CA PRO A 70 3.47 11.82 -3.96
C PRO A 70 3.06 13.30 -3.90
N GLU A 71 3.95 14.17 -4.40
CA GLU A 71 3.73 15.62 -4.47
C GLU A 71 2.44 15.98 -5.23
N HIS A 72 2.15 15.26 -6.31
CA HIS A 72 1.03 15.50 -7.21
C HIS A 72 -0.20 14.62 -6.94
N TYR A 73 -0.32 14.03 -5.74
CA TYR A 73 -1.53 13.31 -5.34
C TYR A 73 -2.79 14.20 -5.50
N PRO A 74 -3.93 13.71 -6.02
CA PRO A 74 -4.24 12.33 -6.42
C PRO A 74 -3.98 12.02 -7.91
N MET A 75 -3.31 12.91 -8.66
CA MET A 75 -2.99 12.66 -10.07
C MET A 75 -1.97 11.52 -10.22
N GLU A 76 -1.07 11.40 -9.24
CA GLU A 76 -0.21 10.23 -9.08
C GLU A 76 -0.73 9.35 -7.94
N ALA A 77 -0.73 8.03 -8.16
CA ALA A 77 -1.10 7.04 -7.15
C ALA A 77 -0.25 7.20 -5.88
N PRO A 78 -0.73 6.87 -4.68
CA PRO A 78 0.14 6.75 -3.51
C PRO A 78 1.00 5.48 -3.62
N GLN A 79 2.17 5.46 -2.97
CA GLN A 79 2.91 4.21 -2.78
C GLN A 79 2.36 3.52 -1.53
N VAL A 80 2.00 2.25 -1.67
CA VAL A 80 1.39 1.47 -0.58
C VAL A 80 2.17 0.18 -0.37
N ILE A 81 2.61 -0.07 0.86
CA ILE A 81 3.36 -1.27 1.25
C ILE A 81 2.89 -1.80 2.61
N PHE A 82 3.00 -3.09 2.83
CA PHE A 82 2.94 -3.65 4.18
C PHE A 82 4.27 -3.44 4.90
N VAL A 83 4.21 -2.87 6.10
CA VAL A 83 5.37 -2.80 7.00
C VAL A 83 5.60 -4.20 7.59
N PRO A 84 6.84 -4.72 7.61
CA PRO A 84 7.13 -6.02 8.19
C PRO A 84 6.65 -6.15 9.65
N PRO A 85 6.07 -7.31 10.04
CA PRO A 85 5.82 -8.49 9.21
C PRO A 85 4.68 -8.27 8.20
N ALA A 86 4.89 -8.67 6.94
CA ALA A 86 3.88 -8.57 5.88
C ALA A 86 3.12 -9.90 5.71
N PRO A 87 1.82 -9.89 5.36
CA PRO A 87 1.02 -11.11 5.20
C PRO A 87 1.64 -12.04 4.16
N LEU A 88 1.59 -13.35 4.40
CA LEU A 88 1.88 -14.36 3.37
C LEU A 88 0.69 -14.41 2.41
N HIS A 89 0.82 -13.81 1.23
CA HIS A 89 -0.24 -13.74 0.24
C HIS A 89 0.34 -13.79 -1.19
N PRO A 90 -0.32 -14.45 -2.16
CA PRO A 90 0.17 -14.57 -3.55
C PRO A 90 0.47 -13.24 -4.27
N HIS A 91 -0.08 -12.13 -3.77
CA HIS A 91 0.14 -10.78 -4.29
C HIS A 91 0.94 -9.87 -3.33
N ILE A 92 1.54 -10.41 -2.26
CA ILE A 92 2.34 -9.63 -1.29
C ILE A 92 3.75 -10.20 -1.19
N TYR A 93 4.70 -9.41 -1.66
CA TYR A 93 6.12 -9.73 -1.61
C TYR A 93 6.66 -9.64 -0.18
N SER A 94 7.74 -10.36 0.09
CA SER A 94 8.39 -10.40 1.41
C SER A 94 8.96 -9.06 1.87
N ASN A 95 9.20 -8.11 0.95
CA ASN A 95 9.55 -6.73 1.27
C ASN A 95 8.32 -5.81 1.50
N GLY A 96 7.10 -6.38 1.49
CA GLY A 96 5.85 -5.67 1.72
C GLY A 96 5.21 -5.04 0.49
N HIS A 97 5.84 -5.14 -0.69
CA HIS A 97 5.24 -4.62 -1.92
C HIS A 97 3.98 -5.43 -2.28
N ILE A 98 2.98 -4.74 -2.82
CA ILE A 98 1.66 -5.30 -3.11
C ILE A 98 1.46 -5.25 -4.62
N CYS A 99 1.19 -6.40 -5.25
CA CYS A 99 0.81 -6.47 -6.66
C CYS A 99 -0.71 -6.34 -6.77
N LEU A 100 -1.19 -5.09 -6.87
CA LEU A 100 -2.61 -4.78 -7.05
C LEU A 100 -2.72 -3.61 -8.04
N ASP A 101 -3.44 -3.81 -9.15
CA ASP A 101 -3.38 -2.90 -10.32
C ASP A 101 -3.78 -1.46 -9.99
N ILE A 102 -4.69 -1.25 -9.02
CA ILE A 102 -5.19 0.07 -8.60
C ILE A 102 -4.09 0.92 -7.94
N LEU A 103 -2.97 0.31 -7.55
CA LEU A 103 -1.80 1.00 -7.02
C LEU A 103 -0.83 1.43 -8.13
N TYR A 104 -1.12 1.04 -9.38
CA TYR A 104 -0.29 1.24 -10.56
C TYR A 104 -1.17 1.74 -11.73
N ASP A 105 -1.38 0.92 -12.75
CA ASP A 105 -1.96 1.32 -14.03
C ASP A 105 -3.47 1.63 -13.96
N SER A 106 -4.19 1.01 -13.03
CA SER A 106 -5.63 1.22 -12.84
C SER A 106 -5.95 2.29 -11.80
N TRP A 107 -4.94 3.01 -11.29
CA TRP A 107 -5.16 4.14 -10.39
C TRP A 107 -5.93 5.25 -11.11
N SER A 108 -6.96 5.78 -10.44
CA SER A 108 -7.68 6.96 -10.88
C SER A 108 -7.71 8.02 -9.76
N PRO A 109 -7.61 9.33 -10.08
CA PRO A 109 -7.76 10.39 -9.10
C PRO A 109 -9.09 10.39 -8.34
N ALA A 110 -10.10 9.66 -8.83
CA ALA A 110 -11.38 9.45 -8.15
C ALA A 110 -11.28 8.49 -6.95
N MET A 111 -10.24 7.65 -6.89
CA MET A 111 -10.01 6.70 -5.81
C MET A 111 -9.43 7.39 -4.57
N THR A 112 -9.70 6.81 -3.40
CA THR A 112 -9.29 7.31 -2.08
C THR A 112 -8.46 6.26 -1.33
N VAL A 113 -7.80 6.67 -0.25
CA VAL A 113 -7.12 5.75 0.68
C VAL A 113 -8.10 4.72 1.23
N SER A 114 -9.34 5.12 1.52
CA SER A 114 -10.40 4.22 1.97
C SER A 114 -10.72 3.14 0.93
N SER A 115 -10.86 3.52 -0.35
CA SER A 115 -11.10 2.52 -1.41
C SER A 115 -9.91 1.57 -1.60
N ILE A 116 -8.67 2.05 -1.49
CA ILE A 116 -7.48 1.20 -1.52
C ILE A 116 -7.53 0.17 -0.39
N CYS A 117 -7.85 0.60 0.82
CA CYS A 117 -7.92 -0.28 1.98
C CYS A 117 -8.98 -1.37 1.79
N ILE A 118 -10.17 -1.00 1.31
CA ILE A 118 -11.24 -1.98 1.01
C ILE A 118 -10.77 -2.99 -0.04
N SER A 119 -10.12 -2.55 -1.12
CA SER A 119 -9.56 -3.45 -2.13
C SER A 119 -8.50 -4.41 -1.56
N ILE A 120 -7.61 -3.92 -0.70
CA ILE A 120 -6.58 -4.75 -0.04
C ILE A 120 -7.22 -5.78 0.90
N LEU A 121 -8.21 -5.38 1.70
CA LEU A 121 -8.92 -6.32 2.57
C LEU A 121 -9.66 -7.38 1.76
N SER A 122 -10.28 -6.98 0.65
CA SER A 122 -10.98 -7.89 -0.26
C SER A 122 -10.02 -8.89 -0.88
N MET A 123 -8.85 -8.43 -1.33
CA MET A 123 -7.76 -9.28 -1.84
C MET A 123 -7.30 -10.29 -0.79
N LEU A 124 -7.06 -9.86 0.46
CA LEU A 124 -6.71 -10.79 1.54
C LEU A 124 -7.83 -11.79 1.82
N SER A 125 -9.08 -11.32 1.82
CA SER A 125 -10.24 -12.14 2.18
C SER A 125 -10.57 -13.22 1.15
N SER A 126 -10.25 -12.98 -0.13
CA SER A 126 -10.50 -13.95 -1.21
C SER A 126 -9.42 -15.03 -1.32
N SER A 127 -8.32 -14.92 -0.57
CA SER A 127 -7.21 -15.86 -0.66
C SER A 127 -7.53 -17.21 -0.03
N THR A 128 -7.18 -18.28 -0.74
CA THR A 128 -7.34 -19.67 -0.27
C THR A 128 -6.03 -20.29 0.18
N VAL A 129 -4.90 -19.59 0.05
CA VAL A 129 -3.56 -20.08 0.42
C VAL A 129 -2.68 -18.98 1.03
N LYS A 130 -1.87 -19.33 2.03
CA LYS A 130 -0.82 -18.46 2.60
C LYS A 130 0.54 -18.77 1.96
N GLN A 131 0.81 -18.19 0.81
CA GLN A 131 2.09 -18.31 0.12
C GLN A 131 2.60 -16.97 -0.40
N ARG A 132 3.88 -16.86 -0.75
CA ARG A 132 4.43 -15.69 -1.44
C ARG A 132 4.15 -15.79 -2.95
N PRO A 133 4.26 -14.67 -3.71
CA PRO A 133 4.33 -14.72 -5.16
C PRO A 133 5.47 -15.66 -5.61
N GLU A 134 5.27 -16.40 -6.70
CA GLU A 134 6.26 -17.36 -7.20
C GLU A 134 7.62 -16.71 -7.52
N ASP A 135 7.60 -15.46 -7.97
CA ASP A 135 8.78 -14.71 -8.33
C ASP A 135 9.34 -13.83 -7.19
N ASN A 136 8.91 -14.07 -5.94
CA ASN A 136 9.26 -13.27 -4.77
C ASN A 136 10.76 -12.97 -4.65
N ASP A 137 11.61 -13.99 -4.68
CA ASP A 137 13.03 -13.83 -4.43
C ASP A 137 13.70 -13.04 -5.56
N ARG A 138 13.29 -13.29 -6.81
CA ARG A 138 13.74 -12.55 -8.00
C ARG A 138 13.34 -11.08 -7.90
N TYR A 139 12.08 -10.81 -7.60
CA TYR A 139 11.54 -9.45 -7.48
C TYR A 139 12.24 -8.66 -6.37
N VAL A 140 12.32 -9.23 -5.16
CA VAL A 140 12.91 -8.54 -4.00
C VAL A 140 14.40 -8.30 -4.21
N LYS A 141 15.13 -9.23 -4.82
CA LYS A 141 16.54 -9.03 -5.20
C LYS A 141 16.71 -7.87 -6.18
N ASN A 142 15.80 -7.70 -7.13
CA ASN A 142 15.83 -6.58 -8.07
C ASN A 142 15.47 -5.24 -7.42
N CYS A 143 14.60 -5.24 -6.40
CA CYS A 143 14.24 -4.04 -5.64
C CYS A 143 15.35 -3.56 -4.70
N ARG A 144 16.20 -4.46 -4.17
CA ARG A 144 17.31 -4.15 -3.25
C ARG A 144 18.33 -3.14 -3.81
N ASN A 145 18.31 -2.87 -5.11
CA ASN A 145 19.11 -1.83 -5.76
C ASN A 145 18.53 -0.40 -5.56
N GLY A 146 17.67 -0.19 -4.55
CA GLY A 146 17.17 1.14 -4.16
C GLY A 146 16.01 1.68 -4.98
N ARG A 147 15.33 0.83 -5.76
CA ARG A 147 14.20 1.25 -6.60
C ARG A 147 12.90 1.24 -5.81
N SER A 148 12.13 2.32 -5.91
CA SER A 148 10.75 2.35 -5.40
C SER A 148 9.94 1.23 -6.08
N PRO A 149 8.93 0.63 -5.42
CA PRO A 149 7.98 -0.27 -6.10
C PRO A 149 7.39 0.33 -7.38
N LYS A 150 7.27 1.66 -7.48
CA LYS A 150 6.79 2.37 -8.67
C LYS A 150 7.79 2.45 -9.82
N GLU A 151 9.08 2.23 -9.55
CA GLU A 151 10.14 2.19 -10.57
C GLU A 151 10.42 0.74 -11.03
N THR A 152 9.67 -0.23 -10.50
CA THR A 152 9.85 -1.65 -10.81
C THR A 152 8.85 -2.03 -11.90
N ARG A 153 9.35 -2.47 -13.06
CA ARG A 153 8.52 -2.99 -14.16
C ARG A 153 7.93 -4.34 -13.71
N TRP A 154 6.65 -4.35 -13.39
CA TRP A 154 5.90 -5.55 -13.01
C TRP A 154 5.79 -6.49 -14.20
N TRP A 155 6.05 -7.77 -13.96
CA TRP A 155 5.74 -8.83 -14.90
C TRP A 155 4.45 -9.47 -14.40
N PHE A 156 3.32 -8.94 -14.88
CA PHE A 156 2.02 -9.54 -14.61
C PHE A 156 2.00 -10.93 -15.28
N HIS A 157 1.96 -11.98 -14.47
CA HIS A 157 1.61 -13.31 -14.93
C HIS A 157 0.08 -13.42 -14.95
N ASP A 158 -0.55 -12.67 -15.85
CA ASP A 158 -1.95 -12.86 -16.19
C ASP A 158 -1.99 -13.54 -17.57
N ASP A 159 -1.57 -14.81 -17.58
CA ASP A 159 -1.68 -15.66 -18.75
C ASP A 159 -3.12 -16.20 -18.83
N LYS A 160 -3.93 -15.48 -19.59
CA LYS A 160 -5.05 -15.95 -20.43
C LYS A 160 -6.11 -16.84 -19.78
N VAL A 161 -7.34 -16.32 -19.76
CA VAL A 161 -8.50 -17.08 -20.25
C VAL A 161 -8.68 -16.83 -21.75
#